data_AF-A0A534ADE0-F1
#
_entry.id   AF-A0A534ADE0-F1
#
_cell.length_a   1.000
_cell.length_b   1.000
_cell.length_c   1.000
_cell.angle_alpha   90.00
_cell.angle_beta   90.00
_cell.angle_gamma   90.00
#
_symmetry.space_group_name_H-M   'P 1'
#
loop_
_entity.id
_entity.type
_entity.pdbx_description
1 polymer ?
#
loop_
_entity_poly.entity_id
_entity_poly.type
_entity_poly.pdbx_seq_one_letter_code
_entity_poly.pdbx_strand_id
1 'polypeptide(L)'
;MSGLLGHLQVALAERYRIEREIGRGGMATVYLAEDLKHRRPVALKVLSPDLAANLGTDRFLREIEIAARLAHPHILSLHDSGDADGL
;
A
#
# COMPACT_ATOMS: atom_id res chain seq x y z
N MET A 1 -6.27 -13.55 12.18
CA MET A 1 -5.52 -12.34 11.74
C MET A 1 -4.32 -12.66 10.83
N SER A 2 -4.25 -13.84 10.17
CA SER A 2 -3.12 -14.22 9.28
C SER A 2 -3.42 -14.15 7.77
N GLY A 3 -4.69 -14.02 7.35
CA GLY A 3 -5.08 -14.14 5.94
C GLY A 3 -4.58 -13.02 5.04
N LEU A 4 -4.78 -11.76 5.43
CA LEU A 4 -4.46 -10.60 4.58
C LEU A 4 -2.95 -10.45 4.34
N LEU A 5 -2.12 -10.58 5.38
CA LEU A 5 -0.67 -10.45 5.24
C LEU A 5 -0.09 -11.57 4.37
N GLY A 6 -0.56 -12.81 4.56
CA GLY A 6 -0.12 -13.94 3.73
C GLY A 6 -0.53 -13.77 2.27
N HIS A 7 -1.78 -13.34 2.02
CA HIS A 7 -2.24 -13.04 0.66
C HIS A 7 -1.41 -11.92 0.01
N LEU A 8 -1.20 -10.82 0.74
CA LEU A 8 -0.43 -9.69 0.25
C LEU A 8 1.04 -10.06 -0.03
N GLN A 9 1.64 -10.91 0.81
CA GLN A 9 3.00 -11.44 0.59
C GLN A 9 3.10 -12.25 -0.70
N VAL A 10 2.08 -13.05 -1.02
CA VAL A 10 2.03 -13.82 -2.27
C VAL A 10 1.80 -12.88 -3.46
N ALA A 11 0.77 -12.04 -3.40
CA ALA A 11 0.37 -11.15 -4.49
C ALA A 11 1.47 -10.17 -4.90
N LEU A 12 2.31 -9.73 -3.95
CA LEU A 12 3.38 -8.76 -4.18
C LEU A 12 4.79 -9.37 -4.22
N ALA A 13 4.96 -10.69 -4.09
CA ALA A 13 6.25 -11.36 -3.91
C ALA A 13 7.31 -10.99 -4.95
N GLU A 14 6.90 -10.78 -6.20
CA GLU A 14 7.79 -10.44 -7.33
C GLU A 14 8.31 -8.99 -7.27
N ARG A 15 7.64 -8.11 -6.52
CA ARG A 15 7.91 -6.66 -6.52
C ARG A 15 8.38 -6.16 -5.17
N TYR A 16 7.79 -6.67 -4.09
CA TYR A 16 8.00 -6.21 -2.74
C TYR A 16 8.16 -7.38 -1.77
N ARG A 17 9.16 -7.28 -0.89
CA ARG A 17 9.26 -8.17 0.28
C ARG A 17 8.68 -7.47 1.49
N ILE A 18 7.53 -7.95 1.98
CA ILE A 18 6.87 -7.36 3.14
C ILE A 18 7.52 -7.86 4.43
N GLU A 19 7.96 -6.92 5.27
CA GLU A 19 8.64 -7.23 6.53
C GLU A 19 7.67 -7.28 7.70
N ARG A 20 6.92 -6.19 7.93
CA ARG A 20 6.03 -6.05 9.09
C ARG A 20 5.03 -4.91 8.92
N GLU A 21 3.95 -4.96 9.68
CA GLU A 21 3.05 -3.82 9.88
C GLU A 21 3.77 -2.69 10.63
N ILE A 22 3.57 -1.44 10.18
CA ILE A 22 4.11 -0.24 10.82
C ILE A 22 3.03 0.76 11.25
N GLY A 23 1.79 0.56 10.81
CA GLY A 23 0.66 1.36 11.25
C GLY A 23 -0.65 0.82 10.73
N ARG A 24 -1.73 1.06 11.47
CA ARG A 24 -3.09 0.67 11.09
C ARG A 24 -4.03 1.81 11.43
N GLY A 25 -4.78 2.24 10.42
CA GLY A 25 -5.82 3.26 10.56
C GLY A 25 -7.20 2.73 10.22
N GLY A 26 -8.18 3.62 10.20
CA GLY A 26 -9.57 3.26 9.95
C GLY A 26 -9.87 2.74 8.54
N MET A 27 -9.03 3.02 7.54
CA MET A 27 -9.25 2.59 6.15
C MET A 27 -8.20 1.62 5.62
N ALA A 28 -6.97 1.71 6.11
CA ALA A 28 -5.82 1.06 5.50
C ALA A 28 -4.82 0.61 6.57
N THR A 29 -4.03 -0.40 6.20
CA THR A 29 -2.87 -0.85 6.95
C THR A 29 -1.61 -0.47 6.18
N VAL A 30 -0.59 -0.03 6.90
CA VAL A 30 0.70 0.36 6.35
C VAL A 30 1.74 -0.67 6.75
N TYR A 31 2.48 -1.18 5.78
CA TYR A 31 3.54 -2.16 5.95
C TYR A 31 4.89 -1.55 5.58
N LEU A 32 5.94 -1.94 6.30
CA LEU A 32 7.31 -1.80 5.84
C LEU A 32 7.59 -2.94 4.87
N ALA A 33 8.13 -2.59 3.70
CA ALA A 33 8.58 -3.55 2.71
C ALA A 33 9.88 -3.09 2.05
N GLU A 34 10.58 -4.03 1.43
CA GLU A 34 11.68 -3.75 0.52
C GLU A 34 11.15 -3.76 -0.92
N ASP A 35 11.37 -2.66 -1.66
CA ASP A 35 11.21 -2.62 -3.11
C ASP A 35 12.36 -3.40 -3.75
N LEU A 36 12.06 -4.58 -4.29
CA LEU A 36 13.09 -5.51 -4.80
C LEU A 36 13.78 -4.97 -6.06
N LYS A 37 13.09 -4.14 -6.84
CA LYS A 37 13.64 -3.53 -8.06
C LYS A 37 14.67 -2.46 -7.73
N HIS A 38 14.35 -1.59 -6.77
CA HIS A 38 15.21 -0.45 -6.42
C HIS A 38 16.06 -0.66 -5.17
N ARG A 39 15.89 -1.78 -4.47
CA ARG A 39 16.61 -2.17 -3.23
C ARG A 39 16.56 -1.09 -2.16
N ARG A 40 15.36 -0.62 -1.84
CA ARG A 40 15.12 0.40 -0.80
C ARG A 40 13.92 0.05 0.08
N PRO A 41 13.93 0.48 1.35
CA PRO A 41 12.74 0.39 2.18
C PRO A 41 11.64 1.33 1.64
N VAL A 42 10.40 0.83 1.65
CA VAL A 42 9.19 1.55 1.26
C VAL A 42 8.08 1.30 2.26
N ALA A 43 7.15 2.24 2.37
CA ALA A 43 5.89 2.05 3.06
C ALA A 43 4.81 1.67 2.05
N LEU A 44 4.19 0.50 2.22
CA LEU A 44 3.04 0.05 1.43
C LEU A 44 1.75 0.30 2.19
N LYS A 45 0.92 1.21 1.69
CA LYS A 45 -0.42 1.48 2.25
C LYS A 45 -1.44 0.65 1.49
N VAL A 46 -2.02 -0.35 2.15
CA VAL A 46 -2.96 -1.31 1.56
C VAL A 46 -4.33 -1.05 2.12
N LEU A 47 -5.31 -0.91 1.23
CA LEU A 47 -6.70 -0.70 1.61
C LEU A 47 -7.26 -1.97 2.25
N SER A 48 -8.02 -1.84 3.34
CA SER A 48 -8.66 -3.00 3.94
C SER A 48 -9.82 -3.49 3.05
N PRO A 49 -9.86 -4.77 2.64
CA PRO A 49 -10.91 -5.30 1.76
C PRO A 49 -12.32 -5.11 2.33
N ASP A 50 -12.48 -5.34 3.63
CA ASP A 50 -13.77 -5.17 4.33
C ASP A 50 -14.27 -3.72 4.25
N LEU A 51 -13.36 -2.75 4.28
CA LEU A 51 -13.70 -1.33 4.21
C LEU A 51 -13.89 -0.87 2.77
N ALA A 52 -13.14 -1.41 1.82
CA ALA A 52 -13.37 -1.18 0.39
C ALA A 52 -14.80 -1.57 -0.01
N ALA A 53 -15.29 -2.71 0.49
CA ALA A 53 -16.64 -3.20 0.23
C ALA A 53 -17.74 -2.33 0.87
N ASN A 54 -17.49 -1.74 2.05
CA ASN A 54 -18.51 -1.02 2.82
C ASN A 54 -18.51 0.50 2.62
N LEU A 55 -17.34 1.12 2.49
CA LEU A 55 -17.17 2.58 2.44
C LEU A 55 -16.70 3.08 1.06
N GLY A 56 -16.36 2.17 0.15
CA GLY A 56 -15.86 2.48 -1.18
C GLY A 56 -14.37 2.85 -1.22
N THR A 57 -13.80 2.79 -2.42
CA THR A 57 -12.38 3.03 -2.71
C THR A 57 -12.09 4.51 -3.05
N ASP A 58 -13.11 5.34 -3.24
CA ASP A 58 -13.00 6.68 -3.83
C ASP A 58 -12.01 7.59 -3.10
N ARG A 59 -12.07 7.62 -1.77
CA ARG A 59 -11.14 8.44 -0.98
C ARG A 59 -9.69 7.96 -1.11
N PHE A 60 -9.48 6.65 -1.19
CA PHE A 60 -8.15 6.07 -1.37
C PHE A 60 -7.59 6.37 -2.76
N LEU A 61 -8.41 6.22 -3.80
CA LEU A 61 -8.04 6.56 -5.17
C LEU A 61 -7.73 8.06 -5.32
N ARG A 62 -8.52 8.93 -4.67
CA ARG A 62 -8.27 10.37 -4.66
C ARG A 62 -6.96 10.75 -3.96
N GLU A 63 -6.58 10.04 -2.90
CA GLU A 63 -5.28 10.24 -2.25
C GLU A 63 -4.11 9.89 -3.19
N ILE A 64 -4.24 8.80 -3.96
CA ILE A 64 -3.26 8.41 -4.98
C ILE A 64 -3.13 9.50 -6.04
N GLU A 65 -4.24 9.97 -6.60
CA GLU A 65 -4.24 11.03 -7.64
C GLU A 65 -3.58 12.32 -7.17
N ILE A 66 -3.85 12.74 -5.92
CA ILE A 66 -3.25 13.94 -5.34
C ILE A 66 -1.75 13.71 -5.15
N ALA A 67 -1.35 12.60 -4.52
CA ALA A 67 0.05 12.32 -4.24
C ALA A 67 0.90 12.16 -5.51
N ALA A 68 0.35 11.55 -6.57
CA ALA A 68 1.00 11.37 -7.86
C ALA A 68 1.38 12.70 -8.55
N ARG A 69 0.69 13.79 -8.22
CA ARG A 69 0.94 15.13 -8.79
C ARG A 69 1.91 15.97 -7.97
N LEU A 70 2.34 15.49 -6.79
CA LEU A 70 3.19 16.24 -5.88
C LEU A 70 4.65 15.78 -5.99
N ALA A 71 5.53 16.68 -6.42
CA ALA A 71 6.98 16.47 -6.44
C ALA A 71 7.65 17.64 -5.71
N HIS A 72 8.03 17.43 -4.45
CA HIS A 72 8.63 18.47 -3.62
C HIS A 72 9.45 17.86 -2.46
N PRO A 73 10.61 18.44 -2.08
CA PRO A 73 11.48 17.88 -1.03
C PRO A 73 10.81 17.74 0.36
N HIS A 74 9.77 18.52 0.64
CA HIS A 74 9.03 18.47 1.91
C HIS A 74 7.71 17.68 1.84
N ILE A 75 7.47 16.94 0.75
CA ILE A 75 6.28 16.12 0.58
C ILE A 75 6.73 14.69 0.28
N LEU A 76 6.14 13.72 0.98
CA LEU A 76 6.42 12.32 0.72
C LEU A 76 6.02 11.97 -0.72
N SER A 77 6.96 11.42 -1.48
CA SER A 77 6.73 11.04 -2.86
C SER A 77 5.97 9.72 -2.96
N LEU A 78 4.97 9.65 -3.83
CA LEU A 78 4.37 8.40 -4.26
C LEU A 78 5.33 7.72 -5.26
N HIS A 79 5.76 6.50 -4.95
CA HIS A 79 6.65 5.75 -5.84
C HIS A 79 5.90 4.88 -6.85
N ASP A 80 4.79 4.31 -6.43
CA ASP A 80 3.94 3.43 -7.24
C ASP A 80 2.54 3.33 -6.62
N SER A 81 1.57 2.90 -7.42
CA SER A 81 0.22 2.56 -6.99
C SER A 81 -0.39 1.53 -7.94
N GLY A 82 -1.16 0.58 -7.43
CA GLY A 82 -1.84 -0.41 -8.25
C GLY A 82 -2.73 -1.33 -7.43
N ASP A 83 -3.21 -2.37 -8.09
CA ASP A 83 -3.95 -3.50 -7.52
C ASP A 83 -3.11 -4.78 -7.71
N ALA A 84 -3.22 -5.73 -6.77
CA ALA A 84 -2.65 -7.06 -6.90
C ALA A 84 -3.57 -8.12 -6.28
N ASP A 85 -4.03 -9.07 -7.09
CA ASP A 85 -4.99 -10.11 -6.69
C ASP A 85 -6.26 -9.54 -5.98
N GLY A 86 -6.71 -8.35 -6.39
CA GLY A 86 -7.87 -7.68 -5.79
C GLY A 86 -7.58 -6.92 -4.49
N LEU A 87 -6.30 -6.62 -4.21
CA LEU A 87 -5.81 -5.81 -3.08
C LEU A 87 -5.17 -4.50 -3.53
#